data_AF-B4SBI3-F1
#
_entry.id   AF-B4SBI3-F1
#
_cell.length_a   1.000
_cell.length_b   1.000
_cell.length_c   1.000
_cell.angle_alpha   90.00
_cell.angle_beta   90.00
_cell.angle_gamma   90.00
#
_symmetry.space_group_name_H-M   'P 1'
#
loop_
_entity.id
_entity.type
_entity.pdbx_description
1 polymer ?
#
loop_
_entity_poly.entity_id
_entity_poly.type
_entity_poly.pdbx_seq_one_letter_code
_entity_poly.pdbx_strand_id
1 'polypeptide(L)'
;MSKIITIRNTVVAFLKENVQTADVTVIRVEKSGDTWKTVSEVYEDDSFLKSMNLPPKKIRLFYAVTVDSDLEVISFSRLSTYDDSESENN
;
A
#
# COMPACT_ATOMS: atom_id res chain seq x y z
N MET A 1 -16.19 8.28 -13.79
CA MET A 1 -15.42 7.46 -12.83
C MET A 1 -15.06 8.31 -11.63
N SER A 2 -15.16 7.78 -10.41
CA SER A 2 -14.80 8.54 -9.21
C SER A 2 -13.29 8.66 -9.09
N LYS A 3 -12.75 9.85 -8.76
CA LYS A 3 -11.31 10.08 -8.57
C LYS A 3 -10.69 9.09 -7.59
N ILE A 4 -11.43 8.68 -6.55
CA ILE A 4 -10.97 7.72 -5.55
C ILE A 4 -10.68 6.33 -6.14
N ILE A 5 -11.45 5.90 -7.16
CA ILE A 5 -11.25 4.60 -7.82
C ILE A 5 -9.98 4.67 -8.67
N THR A 6 -9.76 5.79 -9.36
CA THR A 6 -8.53 6.01 -10.12
C THR A 6 -7.31 5.96 -9.23
N ILE A 7 -7.33 6.67 -8.08
CA ILE A 7 -6.23 6.65 -7.10
C ILE A 7 -5.94 5.23 -6.60
N ARG A 8 -6.98 4.46 -6.24
CA ARG A 8 -6.82 3.06 -5.83
C ARG A 8 -6.12 2.23 -6.91
N ASN A 9 -6.55 2.36 -8.16
CA ASN A 9 -5.96 1.62 -9.27
C ASN A 9 -4.50 2.01 -9.51
N THR A 10 -4.18 3.31 -9.45
CA THR A 10 -2.80 3.82 -9.56
C THR A 10 -1.90 3.23 -8.48
N VAL A 11 -2.36 3.24 -7.22
CA VAL A 11 -1.59 2.70 -6.08
C VAL A 11 -1.40 1.18 -6.22
N VAL A 12 -2.43 0.44 -6.62
CA VAL A 12 -2.32 -1.01 -6.84
C VAL A 12 -1.33 -1.32 -7.96
N ALA A 13 -1.41 -0.63 -9.09
CA ALA A 13 -0.48 -0.84 -10.20
C ALA A 13 0.97 -0.55 -9.78
N PHE A 14 1.19 0.60 -9.14
CA PHE A 14 2.50 0.99 -8.64
C PHE A 14 3.11 -0.04 -7.68
N LEU A 15 2.35 -0.52 -6.69
CA LEU A 15 2.85 -1.48 -5.71
C LEU A 15 3.10 -2.86 -6.34
N LYS A 16 2.26 -3.32 -7.27
CA LYS A 16 2.50 -4.60 -7.97
C LYS A 16 3.81 -4.58 -8.76
N GLU A 17 4.10 -3.46 -9.42
CA GLU A 17 5.33 -3.28 -10.22
C GLU A 17 6.58 -3.12 -9.35
N ASN A 18 6.50 -2.35 -8.26
CA ASN A 18 7.68 -2.00 -7.46
C ASN A 18 7.97 -2.97 -6.31
N VAL A 19 6.95 -3.64 -5.77
CA VAL A 19 7.06 -4.55 -4.62
C VAL A 19 7.02 -6.03 -5.04
N GLN A 20 6.81 -6.32 -6.32
CA GLN A 20 6.80 -7.69 -6.89
C GLN A 20 5.82 -8.64 -6.19
N THR A 21 4.66 -8.12 -5.81
CA THR A 21 3.58 -8.89 -5.17
C THR A 21 2.30 -8.85 -6.02
N ALA A 22 1.54 -9.93 -6.03
CA ALA A 22 0.24 -9.99 -6.70
C ALA A 22 -0.92 -9.52 -5.79
N ASP A 23 -0.75 -9.64 -4.47
CA ASP A 23 -1.78 -9.42 -3.46
C ASP A 23 -1.59 -8.03 -2.82
N VAL A 24 -2.26 -7.03 -3.41
CA VAL A 24 -2.29 -5.64 -2.92
C VAL A 24 -3.75 -5.23 -2.71
N THR A 25 -4.06 -4.76 -1.50
CA THR A 25 -5.38 -4.24 -1.14
C THR A 25 -5.25 -2.85 -0.53
N VAL A 26 -5.84 -1.84 -1.15
CA VAL A 26 -5.89 -0.48 -0.58
C VAL A 26 -6.96 -0.44 0.51
N ILE A 27 -6.54 -0.30 1.77
CA ILE A 27 -7.41 -0.34 2.95
C ILE A 27 -7.83 1.06 3.42
N ARG A 28 -7.02 2.09 3.15
CA ARG A 28 -7.33 3.48 3.48
C ARG A 28 -7.03 4.40 2.30
N VAL A 29 -7.93 5.35 2.07
CA VAL A 29 -7.75 6.43 1.09
C VAL A 29 -8.30 7.71 1.70
N GLU A 30 -7.43 8.70 1.85
CA GLU A 30 -7.77 9.97 2.46
C GLU A 30 -7.25 11.10 1.58
N LYS A 31 -8.10 12.11 1.33
CA LYS A 31 -7.68 13.31 0.62
C LYS A 31 -7.11 14.32 1.61
N SER A 32 -5.89 14.78 1.39
CA SER A 32 -5.20 15.76 2.22
C SER A 32 -4.69 16.89 1.33
N GLY A 33 -5.46 17.99 1.28
CA GLY A 33 -5.21 19.10 0.35
C GLY A 33 -5.30 18.64 -1.11
N ASP A 34 -4.22 18.85 -1.86
CA ASP A 34 -4.09 18.43 -3.26
C ASP A 34 -3.53 17.02 -3.43
N THR A 35 -3.22 16.33 -2.34
CA THR A 35 -2.69 14.96 -2.35
C THR A 35 -3.69 13.95 -1.82
N TRP A 36 -3.47 12.69 -2.17
CA TRP A 36 -4.17 11.53 -1.65
C TRP A 36 -3.19 10.67 -0.87
N LYS A 37 -3.47 10.48 0.40
CA LYS A 37 -2.73 9.56 1.28
C LYS A 37 -3.46 8.24 1.27
N THR A 38 -2.73 7.18 0.99
CA THR A 38 -3.30 5.83 0.97
C THR A 38 -2.48 4.89 1.84
N VAL A 39 -3.16 3.87 2.37
CA VAL A 39 -2.51 2.74 3.01
C VAL A 39 -2.96 1.48 2.29
N SER A 40 -1.98 0.68 1.89
CA SER A 40 -2.20 -0.59 1.23
C SER A 40 -1.65 -1.73 2.07
N GLU A 41 -2.46 -2.75 2.24
CA GLU A 41 -2.06 -4.05 2.72
C GLU A 41 -1.47 -4.85 1.56
N VAL A 42 -0.34 -5.48 1.82
CA VAL A 42 0.42 -6.25 0.84
C VAL A 42 0.82 -7.58 1.45
N TYR A 43 0.66 -8.67 0.71
CA TYR A 43 1.18 -9.97 1.10
C TYR A 43 2.42 -10.31 0.28
N GLU A 44 3.57 -10.38 0.93
CA GLU A 44 4.84 -10.77 0.32
C GLU A 44 5.28 -12.14 0.85
N ASP A 45 6.06 -12.87 0.04
CA ASP A 45 6.79 -14.01 0.55
C ASP A 45 7.87 -13.52 1.51
N ASP A 46 8.03 -14.21 2.64
CA ASP A 46 9.11 -13.94 3.58
C ASP A 46 10.47 -14.14 2.88
N SER A 47 11.10 -13.02 2.53
CA SER A 47 12.38 -12.99 1.82
C SER A 47 13.51 -13.63 2.63
N PHE A 48 13.39 -13.67 3.96
CA PHE A 48 14.34 -14.34 4.84
C PHE A 48 14.16 -15.86 4.77
N LEU A 49 12.93 -16.37 4.84
CA LEU A 49 12.69 -17.81 4.64
C LEU A 49 13.11 -18.26 3.24
N LYS A 50 12.85 -17.43 2.22
CA LYS A 50 13.26 -17.69 0.84
C LYS A 50 14.78 -17.77 0.70
N SER A 51 15.54 -16.87 1.34
CA SER A 51 17.01 -16.90 1.28
C SER A 51 17.62 -18.09 2.04
N MET A 52 16.91 -18.60 3.06
CA MET A 52 17.31 -19.78 3.82
C MET A 52 16.79 -21.11 3.24
N ASN A 53 16.07 -21.08 2.10
CA ASN A 53 15.45 -22.25 1.49
C ASN A 53 14.48 -22.99 2.45
N LEU A 54 13.80 -22.22 3.30
CA LEU A 54 12.79 -22.68 4.25
C LEU A 54 11.39 -22.63 3.64
N PRO A 55 10.41 -23.35 4.22
CA PRO A 55 9.02 -23.30 3.74
C PRO A 55 8.52 -21.86 3.63
N PRO A 56 7.88 -21.49 2.52
CA PRO A 56 7.42 -20.12 2.29
C PRO A 56 6.32 -19.76 3.28
N LYS A 57 6.37 -18.53 3.78
CA LYS A 57 5.33 -17.92 4.60
C LYS A 57 4.99 -16.57 4.01
N LYS A 58 3.70 -16.31 3.80
CA LYS A 58 3.24 -14.97 3.44
C LYS A 58 3.28 -14.08 4.69
N ILE A 59 3.92 -12.92 4.56
CA ILE A 59 3.94 -11.86 5.56
C ILE A 59 3.02 -10.74 5.12
N ARG A 60 2.18 -10.26 6.04
CA ARG A 60 1.31 -9.10 5.82
C ARG A 60 2.10 -7.83 6.14
N LEU A 61 2.20 -6.96 5.16
CA LEU A 61 2.92 -5.69 5.22
C LEU A 61 1.97 -4.55 4.87
N PHE A 62 2.34 -3.34 5.31
CA PHE A 62 1.60 -2.14 5.02
C PHE A 62 2.49 -1.12 4.34
N TYR A 63 1.97 -0.50 3.29
CA TYR A 63 2.65 0.56 2.55
C TYR A 63 1.80 1.82 2.59
N ALA A 64 2.40 2.93 3.02
CA ALA A 64 1.84 4.25 2.81
C ALA A 64 2.27 4.74 1.42
N VAL A 65 1.31 5.20 0.62
CA VAL A 65 1.57 5.74 -0.72
C VAL A 65 0.85 7.08 -0.85
N THR A 66 1.58 8.10 -1.29
CA THR A 66 1.03 9.43 -1.56
C THR A 66 0.95 9.67 -3.06
N VAL A 67 -0.22 10.09 -3.53
CA VAL A 67 -0.48 10.41 -4.93
C VAL A 67 -0.89 11.88 -5.04
N ASP A 68 -0.39 12.61 -6.03
CA ASP A 68 -0.77 14.01 -6.25
C ASP A 68 -2.05 14.17 -7.09
N SER A 69 -2.34 15.40 -7.51
CA SER A 69 -3.50 15.73 -8.35
C SER A 69 -3.40 15.21 -9.78
N ASP A 70 -2.18 14.98 -10.26
CA ASP A 70 -1.86 14.52 -11.62
C ASP A 70 -1.76 13.00 -11.71
N LEU A 71 -2.08 12.30 -10.61
CA LEU A 71 -2.04 10.85 -10.46
C LEU A 71 -0.61 10.29 -10.41
N GLU A 72 0.37 11.12 -10.09
CA GLU A 72 1.75 10.67 -9.89
C GLU A 72 1.97 10.23 -8.45
N VAL A 73 2.66 9.09 -8.28
CA VAL A 73 3.10 8.63 -6.96
C VAL A 73 4.33 9.43 -6.55
N ILE A 74 4.14 10.36 -5.60
CA ILE A 74 5.20 11.26 -5.15
C ILE A 74 5.98 10.72 -3.95
N SER A 75 5.42 9.74 -3.22
CA SER A 75 6.14 9.05 -2.15
C SER A 75 5.52 7.69 -1.83
N PHE A 76 6.35 6.74 -1.40
CA PHE A 76 5.91 5.50 -0.79
C PHE A 76 6.89 5.02 0.28
N SER A 77 6.36 4.35 1.30
CA SER A 77 7.19 3.79 2.38
C SER A 77 6.51 2.57 3.01
N ARG A 78 7.31 1.56 3.35
CA ARG A 78 6.86 0.45 4.19
C ARG A 78 6.68 0.91 5.62
N LEU A 79 5.51 0.62 6.20
CA LEU A 79 5.21 0.89 7.60
C LEU A 79 5.73 -0.25 8.49
N SER A 80 6.31 0.09 9.64
CA SER A 80 6.70 -0.89 10.67
C SER A 80 5.49 -1.50 11.35
N THR A 81 4.45 -0.70 11.54
CA THR A 81 3.17 -1.03 12.18
C THR A 81 2.08 -0.18 11.54
N TYR A 82 0.91 -0.75 11.34
CA TYR A 82 -0.31 -0.01 10.98
C TYR A 82 -1.38 -0.38 12.02
N ASP A 83 -1.84 0.61 12.76
CA ASP A 83 -2.98 0.49 13.67
C ASP A 83 -4.14 1.31 13.09
N ASP A 84 -5.27 0.64 12.86
CA ASP A 84 -6.47 1.24 12.26
C ASP A 84 -7.35 1.92 13.31
N SER A 85 -6.97 1.85 14.60
CA SER A 85 -7.75 2.32 15.75
C SER A 85 -7.90 3.84 15.86
N GLU A 86 -7.11 4.63 15.14
CA GLU A 86 -7.23 6.11 15.14
C GLU A 86 -8.35 6.65 14.24
N SER A 87 -9.10 5.80 13.54
CA SER A 87 -10.16 6.23 12.62
C SER A 87 -11.52 6.49 13.28
N GLU A 88 -11.66 6.31 14.60
CA GLU A 88 -12.93 6.43 15.33
C GLU A 88 -13.18 7.79 16.03
N ASN A 89 -12.26 8.76 15.96
CA ASN A 89 -12.47 10.07 16.59
C ASN A 89 -12.63 11.19 15.55
N ASN A 90 -13.80 11.27 14.91
CA ASN A 90 -14.31 12.54 14.36
C ASN A 90 -15.83 12.54 14.23
#